data_AF-A0A9W6XPW3-F1
#
_entry.id   AF-A0A9W6XPW3-F1
#
_cell.length_a   1.000
_cell.length_b   1.000
_cell.length_c   1.000
_cell.angle_alpha   90.00
_cell.angle_beta   90.00
_cell.angle_gamma   90.00
#
_symmetry.space_group_name_H-M   'P 1'
#
loop_
_entity.id
_entity.type
_entity.pdbx_description
1 polymer ?
#
loop_
_entity_poly.entity_id
_entity_poly.type
_entity_poly.pdbx_seq_one_letter_code
_entity_poly.pdbx_strand_id
1 'polypeptide(L)'
;MRRGNSTTIGSYTSTFISSTSSQRATMLSSPSLSSSSETLEDWIYWQRDANNAHCWTKVYGVLDNEFLWLFKGNHSSRTMFMQIAVSSVEVSGQRQLRIVDPNGEDMEIWLLDEDSFIAWRHRLEEAAALTTQFFRTTEIEARQLPRNSAYRGSLVTYRRASKRARYKAAIEWMAERWKQTFVPPR
;
A
#
# COMPACT_ATOMS: atom_id res chain seq x y z
N MET A 1 33.62 -46.24 -45.04
CA MET A 1 34.68 -45.52 -45.79
C MET A 1 34.61 -44.04 -45.44
N ARG A 2 35.78 -43.43 -45.26
CA ARG A 2 36.02 -42.02 -44.84
C ARG A 2 35.60 -40.99 -45.89
N ARG A 3 35.33 -39.77 -45.40
CA ARG A 3 35.65 -38.40 -45.89
C ARG A 3 34.39 -37.52 -45.75
N GLY A 4 34.37 -36.34 -45.13
CA GLY A 4 35.45 -35.45 -44.70
C GLY A 4 35.45 -34.16 -45.55
N ASN A 5 35.02 -33.06 -44.92
CA ASN A 5 35.38 -31.65 -45.13
C ASN A 5 34.77 -30.89 -46.33
N SER A 6 34.15 -29.72 -46.08
CA SER A 6 34.87 -28.42 -46.11
C SER A 6 33.95 -27.19 -45.98
N THR A 7 34.55 -26.18 -45.36
CA THR A 7 34.10 -24.85 -44.94
C THR A 7 33.95 -23.82 -46.08
N THR A 8 33.07 -22.82 -45.91
CA THR A 8 33.12 -21.44 -46.51
C THR A 8 32.21 -20.56 -45.63
N ILE A 9 32.67 -19.63 -44.78
CA ILE A 9 33.22 -18.25 -44.97
C ILE A 9 32.29 -17.29 -45.74
N GLY A 10 31.63 -16.40 -44.98
CA GLY A 10 31.38 -14.97 -45.29
C GLY A 10 30.28 -14.60 -46.30
N SER A 11 29.51 -13.51 -46.21
CA SER A 11 29.45 -12.41 -45.26
C SER A 11 28.25 -11.45 -45.55
N TYR A 12 27.86 -10.68 -44.53
CA TYR A 12 27.20 -9.35 -44.53
C TYR A 12 25.85 -9.14 -45.24
N THR A 13 24.76 -9.13 -44.46
CA THR A 13 23.81 -8.01 -44.50
C THR A 13 23.39 -7.65 -43.07
N SER A 14 23.93 -6.51 -42.63
CA SER A 14 23.56 -5.80 -41.42
C SER A 14 22.16 -5.21 -41.58
N THR A 15 21.30 -5.42 -40.58
CA THR A 15 20.18 -4.51 -40.33
C THR A 15 20.15 -4.26 -38.83
N PHE A 16 20.85 -3.21 -38.42
CA PHE A 16 20.68 -2.62 -37.09
C PHE A 16 19.32 -1.95 -37.02
N ILE A 17 18.45 -2.43 -36.15
CA ILE A 17 17.49 -1.57 -35.46
C ILE A 17 17.41 -2.02 -33.99
N SER A 18 18.17 -1.29 -33.18
CA SER A 18 18.00 -0.98 -31.75
C SER A 18 17.52 -2.07 -30.79
N SER A 19 18.46 -2.50 -29.95
CA SER A 19 18.23 -3.09 -28.64
C SER A 19 17.52 -2.11 -27.71
N THR A 20 16.42 -2.53 -27.08
CA THR A 20 16.10 -2.11 -25.72
C THR A 20 16.13 -3.34 -24.82
N SER A 21 17.23 -3.38 -24.08
CA SER A 21 17.50 -4.31 -23.00
C SER A 21 16.56 -4.05 -21.82
N SER A 22 16.22 -5.14 -21.14
CA SER A 22 16.04 -5.24 -19.69
C SER A 22 14.92 -4.44 -19.03
N GLN A 23 13.91 -5.18 -18.58
CA GLN A 23 13.64 -5.29 -17.14
C GLN A 23 13.00 -6.65 -16.88
N ARG A 24 13.86 -7.66 -16.69
CA ARG A 24 13.46 -8.90 -16.01
C ARG A 24 13.21 -8.50 -14.55
N ALA A 25 11.95 -8.21 -14.22
CA ALA A 25 11.55 -7.99 -12.84
C ALA A 25 11.86 -9.27 -12.06
N THR A 26 12.93 -9.25 -11.27
CA THR A 26 13.14 -10.24 -10.22
C THR A 26 12.08 -9.95 -9.17
N MET A 27 10.96 -10.67 -9.26
CA MET A 27 10.08 -10.91 -8.12
C MET A 27 10.97 -11.50 -7.02
N LEU A 28 11.40 -10.66 -6.08
CA LEU A 28 12.03 -11.12 -4.85
C LEU A 28 10.93 -11.82 -4.07
N SER A 29 10.76 -13.11 -4.34
CA SER A 29 9.98 -14.00 -3.50
C SER A 29 10.62 -13.96 -2.12
N SER A 30 9.88 -13.45 -1.14
CA SER A 30 10.29 -13.43 0.26
C SER A 30 10.77 -14.82 0.69
N PRO A 31 11.79 -14.94 1.56
CA PRO A 31 12.15 -16.21 2.15
C PRO A 31 10.94 -16.71 2.96
N SER A 32 10.27 -17.75 2.45
CA SER A 32 9.10 -18.36 3.08
C SER A 32 9.54 -19.09 4.34
N LEU A 33 9.58 -18.38 5.46
CA LEU A 33 9.46 -19.00 6.78
C LEU A 33 8.03 -19.50 6.87
N SER A 34 7.87 -20.81 6.76
CA SER A 34 6.62 -21.54 6.84
C SER A 34 5.97 -21.37 8.22
N SER A 35 5.30 -20.25 8.42
CA SER A 35 4.12 -20.18 9.27
C SER A 35 2.97 -19.95 8.30
N SER A 36 2.08 -20.93 8.15
CA SER A 36 0.80 -20.72 7.49
C SER A 36 -0.03 -19.78 8.37
N SER A 37 0.35 -18.49 8.41
CA SER A 37 -0.38 -17.49 9.16
C SER A 37 -1.70 -17.31 8.42
N GLU A 38 -2.77 -17.76 9.03
CA GLU A 38 -4.11 -17.67 8.46
C GLU A 38 -4.41 -16.21 8.13
N THR A 39 -4.93 -15.98 6.92
CA THR A 39 -5.40 -14.66 6.50
C THR A 39 -6.50 -14.22 7.45
N LEU A 40 -6.32 -13.08 8.12
CA LEU A 40 -7.33 -12.51 9.00
C LEU A 40 -8.15 -11.51 8.19
N GLU A 41 -9.45 -11.74 8.09
CA GLU A 41 -10.36 -10.85 7.36
C GLU A 41 -11.63 -10.54 8.16
N ASP A 42 -11.99 -9.26 8.26
CA ASP A 42 -13.20 -8.84 8.97
C ASP A 42 -13.63 -7.42 8.60
N TRP A 43 -14.85 -7.07 8.99
CA TRP A 43 -15.36 -5.71 8.99
C TRP A 43 -14.78 -4.90 10.15
N ILE A 44 -14.01 -3.88 9.80
CA ILE A 44 -13.41 -2.95 10.76
C ILE A 44 -13.87 -1.52 10.45
N TYR A 45 -13.68 -0.63 11.41
CA TYR A 45 -13.88 0.80 11.20
C TYR A 45 -12.53 1.48 11.08
N TRP A 46 -12.33 2.30 10.05
CA TRP A 46 -11.09 3.07 9.91
C TRP A 46 -11.37 4.57 9.98
N GLN A 47 -10.45 5.30 10.59
CA GLN A 47 -10.53 6.75 10.70
C GLN A 47 -9.90 7.39 9.46
N ARG A 48 -10.74 7.98 8.60
CA ARG A 48 -10.28 8.55 7.33
C ARG A 48 -9.55 9.88 7.50
N ASP A 49 -10.07 10.73 8.38
CA ASP A 49 -9.63 12.11 8.53
C ASP A 49 -9.09 12.32 9.93
N ALA A 50 -7.77 12.49 10.05
CA ALA A 50 -7.12 12.83 11.31
C ALA A 50 -7.65 14.15 11.91
N ASN A 51 -8.23 15.04 11.09
CA ASN A 51 -8.84 16.29 11.58
C ASN A 51 -10.27 16.10 12.09
N ASN A 52 -10.89 14.94 11.85
CA ASN A 52 -12.21 14.58 12.36
C ASN A 52 -12.12 13.20 13.00
N ALA A 53 -11.63 13.19 14.25
CA ALA A 53 -11.38 11.98 15.03
C ALA A 53 -12.62 11.09 15.25
N HIS A 54 -13.82 11.63 15.02
CA HIS A 54 -15.09 10.91 15.19
C HIS A 54 -15.62 10.30 13.88
N CYS A 55 -14.98 10.58 12.73
CA CYS A 55 -15.44 10.08 11.43
C CYS A 55 -14.84 8.69 11.13
N TRP A 56 -15.56 7.67 11.57
CA TRP A 56 -15.24 6.27 11.32
C TRP A 56 -15.99 5.76 10.09
N THR A 57 -15.27 5.14 9.16
CA THR A 57 -15.85 4.51 7.98
C THR A 57 -15.76 3.01 8.12
N LYS A 58 -16.87 2.28 7.91
CA LYS A 58 -16.85 0.82 7.89
C LYS A 58 -16.18 0.31 6.60
N VAL A 59 -15.19 -0.56 6.74
CA VAL A 59 -14.45 -1.18 5.63
C VAL A 59 -14.21 -2.64 5.92
N TYR A 60 -13.80 -3.38 4.89
CA TYR A 60 -13.35 -4.75 5.08
C TYR A 60 -11.83 -4.74 5.06
N GLY A 61 -11.24 -5.19 6.16
CA GLY A 61 -9.81 -5.36 6.32
C GLY A 61 -9.43 -6.79 6.02
N VAL A 62 -8.34 -6.97 5.28
CA VAL A 62 -7.70 -8.27 5.06
C VAL A 62 -6.23 -8.09 5.45
N LEU A 63 -5.76 -8.93 6.37
CA LEU A 63 -4.38 -8.99 6.82
C LEU A 63 -3.80 -10.35 6.42
N ASP A 64 -2.79 -10.32 5.55
CA ASP A 64 -2.05 -11.50 5.13
C ASP A 64 -0.56 -11.21 5.17
N ASN A 65 0.19 -12.08 5.83
CA ASN A 65 1.60 -11.89 6.17
C ASN A 65 1.84 -10.50 6.79
N GLU A 66 2.64 -9.64 6.17
CA GLU A 66 2.97 -8.30 6.64
C GLU A 66 2.05 -7.18 6.12
N PHE A 67 1.07 -7.52 5.27
CA PHE A 67 0.29 -6.53 4.52
C PHE A 67 -1.17 -6.46 4.97
N LEU A 68 -1.61 -5.23 5.20
CA LEU A 68 -3.02 -4.90 5.45
C LEU A 68 -3.61 -4.22 4.21
N TRP A 69 -4.70 -4.78 3.70
CA TRP A 69 -5.52 -4.17 2.66
C TRP A 69 -6.87 -3.73 3.20
N LEU A 70 -7.32 -2.54 2.80
CA LEU A 70 -8.68 -2.06 3.04
C LEU A 70 -9.45 -1.97 1.73
N PHE A 71 -10.63 -2.56 1.74
CA PHE A 71 -11.56 -2.55 0.61
C PHE A 71 -12.76 -1.68 0.93
N LYS A 72 -13.44 -1.16 -0.09
CA LYS A 72 -14.75 -0.48 0.07
C LYS A 72 -15.86 -1.51 0.35
N GLY A 73 -15.59 -2.31 1.41
CA GLY A 73 -16.18 -3.49 2.08
C GLY A 73 -15.78 -4.89 1.55
N ASN A 74 -16.52 -5.98 1.85
CA ASN A 74 -16.16 -7.40 1.54
C ASN A 74 -15.24 -7.66 0.32
N HIS A 75 -14.23 -8.48 0.56
CA HIS A 75 -13.12 -8.74 -0.36
C HIS A 75 -13.55 -9.26 -1.74
N SER A 76 -14.57 -10.13 -1.81
CA SER A 76 -14.99 -10.80 -3.05
C SER A 76 -15.69 -9.93 -4.10
N SER A 77 -16.11 -8.70 -3.77
CA SER A 77 -16.87 -7.86 -4.70
C SER A 77 -16.28 -6.48 -4.96
N ARG A 78 -15.04 -6.17 -4.52
CA ARG A 78 -14.69 -4.78 -4.18
C ARG A 78 -13.35 -4.22 -4.62
N THR A 79 -13.36 -2.88 -4.72
CA THR A 79 -12.21 -2.04 -5.01
C THR A 79 -11.37 -1.85 -3.74
N MET A 80 -10.17 -2.45 -3.72
CA MET A 80 -9.11 -2.10 -2.77
C MET A 80 -8.79 -0.61 -2.92
N PHE A 81 -8.71 0.11 -1.81
CA PHE A 81 -8.36 1.54 -1.83
C PHE A 81 -7.15 1.87 -0.97
N MET A 82 -6.73 0.96 -0.09
CA MET A 82 -5.57 1.13 0.76
C MET A 82 -4.82 -0.18 0.91
N GLN A 83 -3.50 -0.08 0.89
CA GLN A 83 -2.58 -1.15 1.22
C GLN A 83 -1.44 -0.56 2.02
N ILE A 84 -1.05 -1.21 3.12
CA ILE A 84 0.17 -0.89 3.85
C ILE A 84 0.92 -2.17 4.19
N ALA A 85 2.24 -2.08 4.27
CA ALA A 85 2.98 -2.99 5.15
C ALA A 85 2.84 -2.47 6.58
N VAL A 86 2.69 -3.37 7.55
CA VAL A 86 2.57 -3.00 8.95
C VAL A 86 3.98 -2.87 9.53
N SER A 87 4.36 -1.69 10.01
CA SER A 87 5.66 -1.46 10.66
C SER A 87 5.57 -1.51 12.18
N SER A 88 4.48 -1.00 12.75
CA SER A 88 4.19 -1.13 14.18
C SER A 88 2.68 -1.04 14.43
N VAL A 89 2.26 -1.53 15.59
CA VAL A 89 0.89 -1.42 16.08
C VAL A 89 0.92 -1.01 17.55
N GLU A 90 0.01 -0.11 17.94
CA GLU A 90 -0.14 0.37 19.30
C GLU A 90 -1.62 0.39 19.68
N VAL A 91 -1.92 0.11 20.96
CA VAL A 91 -3.27 0.28 21.51
C VAL A 91 -3.49 1.77 21.80
N SER A 92 -4.42 2.41 21.07
CA SER A 92 -4.74 3.83 21.25
C SER A 92 -6.03 4.08 22.04
N GLY A 93 -6.80 3.04 22.35
CA GLY A 93 -8.06 3.11 23.10
C GLY A 93 -8.66 1.73 23.33
N GLN A 94 -9.87 1.66 23.93
CA GLN A 94 -10.46 0.40 24.40
C GLN A 94 -10.54 -0.70 23.32
N ARG A 95 -10.84 -0.34 22.08
CA ARG A 95 -10.80 -1.25 20.91
C ARG A 95 -10.19 -0.57 19.70
N GLN A 96 -9.25 0.34 19.95
CA GLN A 96 -8.59 1.14 18.93
C GLN A 96 -7.14 0.71 18.79
N LEU A 97 -6.73 0.53 17.53
CA LEU A 97 -5.35 0.23 17.19
C LEU A 97 -4.85 1.33 16.25
N ARG A 98 -3.69 1.90 16.59
CA ARG A 98 -2.91 2.76 15.71
C ARG A 98 -1.88 1.90 14.99
N ILE A 99 -1.90 1.94 13.67
CA ILE A 99 -1.03 1.16 12.80
C ILE A 99 -0.13 2.12 12.04
N VAL A 100 1.17 1.86 12.03
CA VAL A 100 2.17 2.71 11.34
C VAL A 100 2.78 1.95 10.17
N ASP A 101 2.92 2.62 9.03
CA ASP A 101 3.58 2.08 7.84
C ASP A 101 5.11 2.34 7.86
N PRO A 102 5.90 1.69 6.99
CA PRO A 102 7.35 1.90 6.93
C PRO A 102 7.81 3.32 6.55
N ASN A 103 6.91 4.19 6.06
CA ASN A 103 7.20 5.60 5.81
C ASN A 103 6.91 6.48 7.05
N GLY A 104 6.41 5.90 8.14
CA GLY A 104 6.01 6.62 9.35
C GLY A 104 4.61 7.25 9.27
N GLU A 105 3.82 6.94 8.25
CA GLU A 105 2.42 7.36 8.22
C GLU A 105 1.57 6.38 9.03
N ASP A 106 0.59 6.91 9.76
CA ASP A 106 -0.26 6.14 10.65
C ASP A 106 -1.72 6.04 10.16
N MET A 107 -2.45 5.06 10.65
CA MET A 107 -3.91 5.00 10.54
C MET A 107 -4.50 4.44 11.84
N GLU A 108 -5.72 4.84 12.15
CA GLU A 108 -6.46 4.25 13.26
C GLU A 108 -7.56 3.32 12.74
N ILE A 109 -7.67 2.17 13.40
CA ILE A 109 -8.79 1.24 13.24
C ILE A 109 -9.50 1.02 14.57
N TRP A 110 -10.80 0.75 14.50
CA TRP A 110 -11.64 0.36 15.62
C TRP A 110 -12.35 -0.95 15.32
N LEU A 111 -12.35 -1.84 16.32
CA LEU A 111 -12.86 -3.20 16.23
C LEU A 111 -14.20 -3.32 16.97
N LEU A 112 -15.09 -4.16 16.42
CA LEU A 112 -16.48 -4.24 16.87
C LEU A 112 -16.58 -4.79 18.30
N ASP A 113 -15.85 -5.87 18.57
CA ASP A 113 -15.84 -6.59 19.84
C ASP A 113 -14.41 -6.86 20.32
N GLU A 114 -14.31 -7.35 21.56
CA GLU A 114 -13.04 -7.57 22.25
C GLU A 114 -12.24 -8.73 21.65
N ASP A 115 -12.91 -9.80 21.24
CA ASP A 115 -12.26 -10.97 20.64
C ASP A 115 -11.59 -10.59 19.32
N SER A 116 -12.29 -9.82 18.49
CA SER A 116 -11.76 -9.23 17.26
C SER A 116 -10.58 -8.31 17.56
N PHE A 117 -10.68 -7.46 18.59
CA PHE A 117 -9.58 -6.60 18.99
C PHE A 117 -8.31 -7.38 19.35
N ILE A 118 -8.44 -8.44 20.17
CA ILE A 118 -7.32 -9.29 20.57
C ILE A 118 -6.70 -9.99 19.35
N ALA A 119 -7.54 -10.58 18.48
CA ALA A 119 -7.08 -11.28 17.28
C ALA A 119 -6.35 -10.34 16.31
N TRP A 120 -6.94 -9.18 16.01
CA TRP A 120 -6.34 -8.18 15.12
C TRP A 120 -5.03 -7.64 15.68
N ARG A 121 -4.99 -7.32 16.98
CA ARG A 121 -3.76 -6.85 17.63
C ARG A 121 -2.64 -7.86 17.47
N HIS A 122 -2.88 -9.12 17.85
CA HIS A 122 -1.87 -10.18 17.78
C HIS A 122 -1.35 -10.36 16.34
N ARG A 123 -2.25 -10.46 15.36
CA ARG A 123 -1.87 -10.66 13.96
C ARG A 123 -1.13 -9.45 13.37
N LEU A 124 -1.48 -8.23 13.78
CA LEU A 124 -0.75 -7.02 13.39
C LEU A 124 0.64 -6.94 14.02
N GLU A 125 0.82 -7.42 15.26
CA GLU A 125 2.13 -7.53 15.90
C GLU A 125 3.04 -8.53 15.15
N GLU A 126 2.48 -9.67 14.70
CA GLU A 126 3.20 -10.62 13.84
C GLU A 126 3.55 -10.02 12.47
N ALA A 127 2.61 -9.32 11.84
CA ALA A 127 2.84 -8.60 10.59
C ALA A 127 3.97 -7.56 10.71
N ALA A 128 4.02 -6.82 11.84
CA ALA A 128 5.08 -5.87 12.14
C ALA A 128 6.46 -6.55 12.27
N ALA A 129 6.51 -7.73 12.89
CA ALA A 129 7.73 -8.51 13.01
C ALA A 129 8.25 -8.96 11.64
N LEU A 130 7.37 -9.40 10.74
CA LEU A 130 7.72 -9.79 9.36
C LEU A 130 8.28 -8.60 8.56
N THR A 131 7.62 -7.44 8.61
CA THR A 131 8.13 -6.21 7.97
C THR A 131 9.50 -5.83 8.53
N THR A 132 9.66 -5.89 9.85
CA THR A 132 10.93 -5.56 10.52
C THR A 132 12.03 -6.51 10.07
N GLN A 133 11.74 -7.80 9.97
CA GLN A 133 12.68 -8.80 9.48
C GLN A 133 13.10 -8.52 8.04
N PHE A 134 12.14 -8.23 7.15
CA PHE A 134 12.43 -7.89 5.75
C PHE A 134 13.43 -6.73 5.62
N PHE A 135 13.16 -5.61 6.29
CA PHE A 135 14.05 -4.44 6.21
C PHE A 135 15.41 -4.66 6.89
N ARG A 136 15.45 -5.44 7.98
CA ARG A 136 16.73 -5.82 8.62
C ARG A 136 17.58 -6.71 7.72
N THR A 137 16.98 -7.69 7.06
CA THR A 137 17.72 -8.63 6.20
C THR A 137 18.17 -7.99 4.88
N THR A 138 17.37 -7.06 4.34
CA THR A 138 17.69 -6.41 3.07
C THR A 138 18.60 -5.19 3.22
N GLU A 139 18.70 -4.63 4.43
CA GLU A 139 19.41 -3.37 4.71
C GLU A 139 18.91 -2.18 3.86
N ILE A 140 17.68 -2.27 3.37
CA ILE A 140 17.02 -1.24 2.57
C ILE A 140 16.05 -0.49 3.48
N GLU A 141 15.79 0.78 3.18
CA GLU A 141 14.74 1.55 3.83
C GLU A 141 13.54 1.74 2.90
N ALA A 142 12.34 1.89 3.46
CA ALA A 142 11.11 2.07 2.67
C ALA A 142 11.18 3.19 1.63
N ARG A 143 11.87 4.30 1.96
CA ARG A 143 12.07 5.44 1.07
C ARG A 143 12.91 5.12 -0.17
N GLN A 144 13.78 4.12 -0.08
CA GLN A 144 14.67 3.67 -1.15
C GLN A 144 13.98 2.69 -2.11
N LEU A 145 12.84 2.12 -1.69
CA LEU A 145 12.07 1.21 -2.53
C LEU A 145 11.39 1.92 -3.71
N PRO A 146 11.20 1.22 -4.85
CA PRO A 146 10.39 1.70 -5.96
C PRO A 146 9.01 2.19 -5.51
N ARG A 147 8.45 3.19 -6.20
CA ARG A 147 7.15 3.79 -5.85
C ARG A 147 5.98 2.79 -5.86
N ASN A 148 6.10 1.72 -6.63
CA ASN A 148 5.12 0.64 -6.76
C ASN A 148 5.37 -0.54 -5.81
N SER A 149 6.38 -0.47 -4.94
CA SER A 149 6.64 -1.54 -3.96
C SER A 149 5.49 -1.65 -2.95
N ALA A 150 5.07 -2.88 -2.67
CA ALA A 150 4.06 -3.19 -1.66
C ALA A 150 4.42 -2.64 -0.27
N TYR A 151 5.70 -2.74 0.12
CA TYR A 151 6.21 -2.22 1.40
C TYR A 151 6.18 -0.70 1.51
N ARG A 152 6.10 0.01 0.38
CA ARG A 152 5.92 1.47 0.39
C ARG A 152 4.47 1.84 0.73
N GLY A 153 3.52 0.94 0.51
CA GLY A 153 2.10 1.18 0.75
C GLY A 153 1.50 2.30 -0.10
N SER A 154 0.21 2.53 0.10
CA SER A 154 -0.56 3.58 -0.57
C SER A 154 -1.04 4.68 0.37
N LEU A 155 -0.78 4.57 1.68
CA LEU A 155 -1.24 5.53 2.69
C LEU A 155 -0.70 6.95 2.48
N VAL A 156 0.60 7.09 2.20
CA VAL A 156 1.23 8.38 1.85
C VAL A 156 0.51 9.03 0.66
N THR A 157 0.28 8.25 -0.39
CA THR A 157 -0.37 8.72 -1.63
C THR A 157 -1.82 9.11 -1.36
N TYR A 158 -2.54 8.29 -0.58
CA TYR A 158 -3.91 8.55 -0.16
C TYR A 158 -4.03 9.87 0.62
N ARG A 159 -3.17 10.09 1.62
CA ARG A 159 -3.15 11.33 2.42
C ARG A 159 -2.81 12.56 1.57
N ARG A 160 -1.84 12.45 0.66
CA ARG A 160 -1.47 13.55 -0.27
C ARG A 160 -2.63 13.92 -1.21
N ALA A 161 -3.27 12.93 -1.82
CA ALA A 161 -4.43 13.15 -2.69
C ALA A 161 -5.58 13.81 -1.93
N SER A 162 -5.86 13.32 -0.71
CA SER A 162 -6.91 13.86 0.16
C SER A 162 -6.64 15.31 0.58
N LYS A 163 -5.40 15.63 1.00
CA LYS A 163 -4.98 17.02 1.29
C LYS A 163 -5.18 17.93 0.08
N ARG A 164 -4.71 17.52 -1.11
CA ARG A 164 -4.86 18.30 -2.35
C ARG A 164 -6.32 18.56 -2.71
N ALA A 165 -7.18 17.55 -2.58
CA ALA A 165 -8.61 17.68 -2.84
C ALA A 165 -9.28 18.70 -1.89
N ARG A 166 -8.93 18.66 -0.59
CA ARG A 166 -9.44 19.63 0.39
C ARG A 166 -9.01 21.06 0.09
N TYR A 167 -7.73 21.29 -0.24
CA TYR A 167 -7.26 22.63 -0.63
C TYR A 167 -7.98 23.15 -1.87
N LYS A 168 -8.17 22.29 -2.88
CA LYS A 168 -8.92 22.65 -4.09
C LYS A 168 -10.36 23.07 -3.76
N ALA A 169 -11.07 22.26 -2.98
CA ALA A 169 -12.45 22.54 -2.58
C ALA A 169 -12.57 23.86 -1.78
N ALA A 170 -11.61 24.14 -0.88
CA ALA A 170 -11.59 25.39 -0.13
C ALA A 170 -11.38 26.61 -1.04
N ILE A 171 -10.48 26.51 -2.04
CA ILE A 171 -10.25 27.57 -3.03
C ILE A 171 -11.51 27.80 -3.88
N GLU A 172 -12.16 26.73 -4.35
CA GLU A 172 -13.41 26.81 -5.12
C GLU A 172 -14.52 27.48 -4.30
N TRP A 173 -14.70 27.08 -3.04
CA TRP A 173 -15.67 27.70 -2.13
C TRP A 173 -15.40 29.20 -1.90
N MET A 174 -14.14 29.58 -1.70
CA MET A 174 -13.77 31.00 -1.58
C MET A 174 -14.12 31.76 -2.87
N ALA A 175 -13.78 31.21 -4.04
CA ALA A 175 -14.07 31.84 -5.32
C ALA A 175 -15.58 32.02 -5.56
N GLU A 176 -16.40 31.03 -5.19
CA GLU A 176 -17.87 31.13 -5.26
C GLU A 176 -18.41 32.23 -4.33
N ARG A 177 -17.92 32.28 -3.08
CA ARG A 177 -18.33 33.30 -2.11
C ARG A 177 -17.94 34.70 -2.55
N TRP A 178 -16.75 34.88 -3.14
CA TRP A 178 -16.31 36.14 -3.73
C TRP A 178 -17.24 36.58 -4.88
N LYS A 179 -17.60 35.67 -5.78
CA LYS A 179 -18.54 35.98 -6.87
C LYS A 179 -19.90 36.44 -6.36
N GLN A 180 -20.43 35.80 -5.30
CA GLN A 180 -21.72 36.19 -4.71
C GLN A 180 -21.67 37.54 -3.99
N THR A 181 -20.51 37.91 -3.43
CA THR A 181 -20.37 39.15 -2.65
C THR A 181 -20.16 40.38 -3.54
N PHE A 182 -19.57 40.21 -4.73
CA PHE A 182 -19.10 41.34 -5.57
C PHE A 182 -19.70 41.39 -6.98
N VAL A 183 -20.59 40.46 -7.36
CA VAL A 183 -21.37 40.57 -8.61
C VAL A 183 -22.78 41.04 -8.25
N PRO A 184 -23.16 42.30 -8.58
CA PRO A 184 -24.51 42.78 -8.28
C PRO A 184 -25.56 42.02 -9.11
N PRO A 185 -26.77 41.78 -8.57
CA PRO A 185 -27.86 41.22 -9.35
C PRO A 185 -28.22 42.19 -10.49
N ARG A 186 -28.40 41.65 -11.70
CA ARG A 186 -28.93 42.40 -12.85
C ARG A 186 -30.42 42.69 -12.67
#